data_AF-A0A440VWG5-F1
#
_entry.id   AF-A0A440VWG5-F1
#
_cell.length_a   1.000
_cell.length_b   1.000
_cell.length_c   1.000
_cell.angle_alpha   90.00
_cell.angle_beta   90.00
_cell.angle_gamma   90.00
#
_symmetry.space_group_name_H-M   'P 1'
#
loop_
_entity.id
_entity.type
_entity.pdbx_description
1 polymer ?
#
loop_
_entity_poly.entity_id
_entity_poly.type
_entity_poly.pdbx_seq_one_letter_code
_entity_poly.pdbx_strand_id
1 'polypeptide(L)'
;MPIGSHQSAAAGTDVWLTPPALLAALGGAESFDLDPCAPLDRPWDMARQHYTIADNGLARPWHGRVWLNPPYSNNVIGRWMGRMAEHAHGIALIFARTETQVFHEFVWRAADALLFMEGRLHFHNAAGTRAKANAGAPSVFCAYGADDADRLAASGIPGAFVPLRLRSLIFGFASVGSWVDEVLKVMQRAGAAVRLDDLYRALAENPKSERNPNWKAKVRQTLQRGPFEPLGEGVWQVAEGRLL
;
A
#
# COMPACT_ATOMS: atom_id res chain seq x y z
N MET A 1 -21.22 14.03 -23.07
CA MET A 1 -21.60 13.44 -21.76
C MET A 1 -20.72 14.09 -20.69
N PRO A 2 -21.29 14.85 -19.74
CA PRO A 2 -20.52 15.50 -18.70
C PRO A 2 -19.94 14.45 -17.74
N ILE A 3 -18.71 14.65 -17.28
CA ILE A 3 -18.20 13.99 -16.06
C ILE A 3 -19.04 14.54 -14.90
N GLY A 4 -19.92 13.73 -14.31
CA GLY A 4 -20.52 14.04 -12.99
C GLY A 4 -22.04 13.96 -12.82
N SER A 5 -22.86 13.62 -13.83
CA SER A 5 -24.34 13.64 -13.67
C SER A 5 -24.96 12.36 -13.07
N HIS A 6 -24.29 11.72 -12.11
CA HIS A 6 -24.87 10.65 -11.27
C HIS A 6 -24.62 10.95 -9.79
N GLN A 7 -24.95 12.16 -9.34
CA GLN A 7 -25.36 12.35 -7.96
C GLN A 7 -26.88 12.26 -7.94
N SER A 8 -27.42 11.12 -7.52
CA SER A 8 -28.81 11.04 -7.12
C SER A 8 -29.00 11.98 -5.93
N ALA A 9 -29.87 12.99 -6.07
CA ALA A 9 -30.28 13.88 -4.99
C ALA A 9 -31.24 13.19 -3.98
N ALA A 10 -31.41 11.87 -4.08
CA ALA A 10 -32.22 11.09 -3.15
C ALA A 10 -31.32 10.53 -2.05
N ALA A 11 -31.67 10.79 -0.79
CA ALA A 11 -31.04 10.26 0.40
C ALA A 11 -31.32 8.75 0.59
N GLY A 12 -30.99 7.94 -0.41
CA GLY A 12 -30.81 6.49 -0.28
C GLY A 12 -29.30 6.23 -0.34
N THR A 13 -28.69 5.77 0.75
CA THR A 13 -27.30 5.33 0.74
C THR A 13 -27.23 4.03 -0.05
N ASP A 14 -27.11 4.12 -1.38
CA ASP A 14 -26.86 2.95 -2.20
C ASP A 14 -25.54 2.33 -1.75
N VAL A 15 -25.63 1.17 -1.10
CA VAL A 15 -24.48 0.37 -0.66
C VAL A 15 -23.80 -0.16 -1.92
N TRP A 16 -22.53 0.21 -2.11
CA TRP A 16 -21.70 -0.24 -3.22
C TRP A 16 -20.55 -1.11 -2.72
N LEU A 17 -20.65 -2.41 -2.96
CA LEU A 17 -19.66 -3.41 -2.58
C LEU A 17 -18.60 -3.57 -3.66
N THR A 18 -17.35 -3.71 -3.23
CA THR A 18 -16.23 -4.04 -4.10
C THR A 18 -16.39 -5.47 -4.64
N PRO A 19 -16.19 -5.71 -5.95
CA PRO A 19 -16.18 -7.06 -6.51
C PRO A 19 -15.21 -8.02 -5.78
N PRO A 20 -15.64 -9.26 -5.48
CA PRO A 20 -14.79 -10.25 -4.80
C PRO A 20 -13.47 -10.52 -5.53
N ALA A 21 -13.48 -10.48 -6.86
CA ALA A 21 -12.28 -10.72 -7.67
C ALA A 21 -11.16 -9.71 -7.40
N LEU A 22 -11.50 -8.44 -7.10
CA LEU A 22 -10.50 -7.43 -6.77
C LEU A 22 -9.93 -7.63 -5.37
N LEU A 23 -10.78 -8.01 -4.40
CA LEU A 23 -10.32 -8.39 -3.07
C LEU A 23 -9.37 -9.59 -3.16
N ALA A 24 -9.74 -10.62 -3.93
CA ALA A 24 -8.90 -11.80 -4.16
C ALA A 24 -7.55 -11.44 -4.77
N ALA A 25 -7.51 -10.56 -5.77
CA ALA A 25 -6.28 -10.07 -6.38
C ALA A 25 -5.36 -9.32 -5.39
N LEU A 26 -5.92 -8.76 -4.31
CA LEU A 26 -5.18 -8.06 -3.25
C LEU A 26 -4.85 -8.95 -2.05
N GLY A 27 -5.06 -10.27 -2.18
CA GLY A 27 -4.78 -11.27 -1.14
C GLY A 27 -6.02 -11.87 -0.45
N GLY A 28 -7.22 -11.44 -0.84
CA GLY A 28 -8.50 -11.89 -0.27
C GLY A 28 -8.90 -11.13 1.00
N ALA A 29 -10.16 -11.25 1.39
CA ALA A 29 -10.71 -10.60 2.59
C ALA A 29 -9.94 -10.98 3.87
N GLU A 30 -9.53 -12.24 3.97
CA GLU A 30 -8.74 -12.76 5.09
C GLU A 30 -7.33 -12.13 5.23
N SER A 31 -6.87 -11.40 4.20
CA SER A 31 -5.60 -10.66 4.25
C SER A 31 -5.73 -9.25 4.82
N PHE A 32 -6.95 -8.79 5.09
CA PHE A 32 -7.23 -7.52 5.73
C PHE A 32 -7.79 -7.78 7.13
N ASP A 33 -7.24 -7.10 8.13
CA ASP A 33 -7.68 -7.26 9.52
C ASP A 33 -8.97 -6.48 9.77
N LEU A 34 -9.13 -5.32 9.12
CA LEU A 34 -10.24 -4.40 9.39
C LEU A 34 -10.76 -3.71 8.12
N ASP A 35 -12.09 -3.69 7.96
CA ASP A 35 -12.84 -2.74 7.14
C ASP A 35 -13.60 -1.78 8.07
N PRO A 36 -13.17 -0.51 8.19
CA PRO A 36 -13.71 0.40 9.19
C PRO A 36 -14.99 1.11 8.70
N CYS A 37 -15.45 0.89 7.47
CA CYS A 37 -16.63 1.53 6.90
C CYS A 37 -17.55 0.53 6.19
N ALA A 38 -17.59 -0.70 6.68
CA ALA A 38 -18.32 -1.78 6.07
C ALA A 38 -19.85 -1.51 6.11
N PRO A 39 -20.58 -1.93 5.07
CA PRO A 39 -22.03 -1.95 5.12
C PRO A 39 -22.54 -3.03 6.08
N LEU A 40 -23.72 -2.78 6.64
CA LEU A 40 -24.45 -3.74 7.49
C LEU A 40 -24.74 -5.02 6.72
N ASP A 41 -25.38 -4.89 5.56
CA ASP A 41 -25.73 -6.00 4.69
C ASP A 41 -24.70 -6.18 3.59
N ARG A 42 -24.08 -7.36 3.56
CA ARG A 42 -23.13 -7.79 2.53
C ARG A 42 -23.15 -9.31 2.37
N PRO A 43 -23.05 -9.85 1.15
CA PRO A 43 -23.02 -11.30 0.94
C PRO A 43 -21.61 -11.91 1.03
N TRP A 44 -20.58 -11.08 1.14
CA TRP A 44 -19.20 -11.51 1.40
C TRP A 44 -18.50 -10.46 2.26
N ASP A 45 -17.48 -10.90 2.99
CA ASP A 45 -16.64 -10.02 3.78
C ASP A 45 -15.52 -9.38 2.95
N MET A 46 -15.10 -8.18 3.36
CA MET A 46 -13.97 -7.46 2.77
C MET A 46 -12.70 -7.50 3.65
N ALA A 47 -12.86 -7.92 4.91
CA ALA A 47 -11.83 -7.99 5.94
C ALA A 47 -12.26 -9.01 7.01
N ARG A 48 -11.38 -9.34 7.97
CA ARG A 48 -11.70 -10.22 9.11
C ARG A 48 -12.64 -9.57 10.13
N GLN A 49 -12.52 -8.26 10.31
CA GLN A 49 -13.37 -7.48 11.20
C GLN A 49 -13.96 -6.28 10.46
N HIS A 50 -15.11 -5.82 10.92
CA HIS A 50 -15.87 -4.77 10.28
C HIS A 50 -16.43 -3.80 11.32
N TYR A 51 -16.24 -2.52 11.09
CA TYR A 51 -17.06 -1.50 11.71
C TYR A 51 -18.14 -1.07 10.73
N THR A 52 -19.35 -0.93 11.25
CA THR A 52 -20.51 -0.49 10.49
C THR A 52 -20.86 0.96 10.84
N ILE A 53 -21.90 1.48 10.18
CA ILE A 53 -22.46 2.78 10.54
C ILE A 53 -22.92 2.85 12.00
N ALA A 54 -23.36 1.72 12.59
CA ALA A 54 -23.79 1.65 13.99
C ALA A 54 -22.61 1.83 14.98
N ASP A 55 -21.41 1.43 14.57
CA ASP A 55 -20.20 1.52 15.39
C ASP A 55 -19.52 2.89 15.29
N ASN A 56 -19.89 3.69 14.28
CA ASN A 56 -19.17 4.89 13.87
C ASN A 56 -17.67 4.59 13.70
N GLY A 57 -17.30 3.82 12.67
CA GLY A 57 -15.92 3.35 12.47
C GLY A 57 -14.84 4.44 12.36
N LEU A 58 -15.22 5.69 12.08
CA LEU A 58 -14.31 6.85 12.20
C LEU A 58 -13.93 7.15 13.66
N ALA A 59 -14.76 6.85 14.65
CA ALA A 59 -14.48 7.06 16.07
C ALA A 59 -13.80 5.85 16.74
N ARG A 60 -13.66 4.73 16.03
CA ARG A 60 -13.12 3.48 16.56
C ARG A 60 -11.62 3.35 16.31
N PRO A 61 -10.87 2.60 17.15
CA PRO A 61 -9.47 2.28 16.88
C PRO A 61 -9.32 1.44 15.61
N TRP A 62 -8.39 1.83 14.74
CA TRP A 62 -7.99 1.01 13.58
C TRP A 62 -6.77 0.17 13.95
N HIS A 63 -6.68 -1.03 13.42
CA HIS A 63 -5.60 -1.95 13.72
C HIS A 63 -5.31 -2.85 12.51
N GLY A 64 -4.12 -3.45 12.50
CA GLY A 64 -3.71 -4.37 11.45
C GLY A 64 -3.70 -3.73 10.07
N ARG A 65 -3.90 -4.53 9.04
CA ARG A 65 -3.97 -4.12 7.64
C ARG A 65 -5.40 -3.74 7.27
N VAL A 66 -5.62 -2.48 6.86
CA VAL A 66 -6.96 -1.95 6.60
C VAL A 66 -7.35 -2.10 5.13
N TRP A 67 -8.58 -2.57 4.90
CA TRP A 67 -9.30 -2.37 3.65
C TRP A 67 -10.22 -1.16 3.79
N LEU A 68 -10.14 -0.20 2.86
CA LEU A 68 -10.98 0.99 2.91
C LEU A 68 -11.65 1.25 1.57
N ASN A 69 -12.97 1.04 1.49
CA ASN A 69 -13.81 1.51 0.40
C ASN A 69 -14.84 2.51 0.98
N PRO A 70 -14.45 3.78 1.20
CA PRO A 70 -15.22 4.68 2.04
C PRO A 70 -16.46 5.21 1.30
N PRO A 71 -17.47 5.73 2.02
CA PRO A 71 -18.53 6.52 1.40
C PRO A 71 -17.95 7.70 0.60
N TYR A 72 -18.37 7.83 -0.66
CA TYR A 72 -17.76 8.73 -1.65
C TYR A 72 -18.27 10.18 -1.58
N SER A 73 -19.16 10.51 -0.64
CA SER A 73 -19.69 11.87 -0.53
C SER A 73 -18.60 12.84 -0.06
N ASN A 74 -18.53 14.01 -0.73
CA ASN A 74 -17.47 14.99 -0.54
C ASN A 74 -17.29 15.41 0.94
N ASN A 75 -18.38 15.38 1.73
CA ASN A 75 -18.37 15.84 3.12
C ASN A 75 -17.73 14.86 4.12
N VAL A 76 -17.55 13.58 3.75
CA VAL A 76 -17.04 12.55 4.69
C VAL A 76 -15.79 11.83 4.19
N ILE A 77 -15.57 11.74 2.88
CA ILE A 77 -14.44 11.01 2.30
C ILE A 77 -13.09 11.51 2.84
N GLY A 78 -12.94 12.82 3.06
CA GLY A 78 -11.72 13.40 3.60
C GLY A 78 -11.35 12.87 5.00
N ARG A 79 -12.35 12.61 5.86
CA ARG A 79 -12.11 12.08 7.21
C ARG A 79 -11.60 10.64 7.17
N TRP A 80 -12.18 9.83 6.28
CA TRP A 80 -11.74 8.43 6.08
C TRP A 80 -10.33 8.36 5.50
N MET A 81 -10.05 9.17 4.48
CA MET A 81 -8.73 9.22 3.86
C MET A 81 -7.66 9.79 4.82
N GLY A 82 -7.99 10.80 5.63
CA GLY A 82 -7.11 11.28 6.69
C GLY A 82 -6.75 10.18 7.68
N ARG A 83 -7.75 9.40 8.13
CA ARG A 83 -7.51 8.25 9.02
C ARG A 83 -6.69 7.15 8.38
N MET A 84 -6.86 6.90 7.08
CA MET A 84 -6.01 5.95 6.34
C MET A 84 -4.56 6.43 6.28
N ALA A 85 -4.35 7.70 5.97
CA ALA A 85 -3.02 8.31 5.90
C ALA A 85 -2.31 8.28 7.26
N GLU A 86 -3.03 8.52 8.37
CA GLU A 86 -2.52 8.38 9.74
C GLU A 86 -2.20 6.92 10.10
N HIS A 87 -3.07 5.99 9.72
CA HIS A 87 -2.91 4.55 9.99
C HIS A 87 -1.75 3.92 9.21
N ALA A 88 -1.50 4.41 7.99
CA ALA A 88 -0.34 4.09 7.16
C ALA A 88 -0.11 2.58 6.87
N HIS A 89 -1.16 1.76 6.91
CA HIS A 89 -1.08 0.32 6.66
C HIS A 89 -2.38 -0.25 6.05
N GLY A 90 -2.38 -0.48 4.74
CA GLY A 90 -3.49 -1.10 4.01
C GLY A 90 -3.73 -0.50 2.63
N ILE A 91 -4.93 -0.73 2.08
CA ILE A 91 -5.34 -0.25 0.76
C ILE A 91 -6.68 0.50 0.85
N ALA A 92 -6.71 1.68 0.24
CA ALA A 92 -7.95 2.41 -0.02
C ALA A 92 -8.35 2.31 -1.51
N LEU A 93 -9.64 2.19 -1.79
CA LEU A 93 -10.24 2.29 -3.11
C LEU A 93 -11.10 3.55 -3.17
N ILE A 94 -10.72 4.50 -4.03
CA ILE A 94 -11.43 5.77 -4.21
C ILE A 94 -11.55 6.14 -5.68
N PHE A 95 -12.30 7.21 -5.98
CA PHE A 95 -12.27 7.81 -7.31
C PHE A 95 -10.99 8.61 -7.53
N ALA A 96 -10.44 8.49 -8.74
CA ALA A 96 -9.21 9.16 -9.18
C ALA A 96 -9.43 10.65 -9.49
N ARG A 97 -9.89 11.41 -8.49
CA ARG A 97 -10.04 12.88 -8.56
C ARG A 97 -8.75 13.55 -8.10
N THR A 98 -7.73 13.43 -8.94
CA THR A 98 -6.32 13.78 -8.65
C THR A 98 -6.09 15.25 -8.31
N GLU A 99 -7.03 16.12 -8.66
CA GLU A 99 -7.03 17.56 -8.45
C GLU A 99 -7.60 18.01 -7.09
N THR A 100 -8.30 17.12 -6.37
CA THR A 100 -8.99 17.50 -5.13
C THR A 100 -8.04 17.60 -3.95
N GLN A 101 -8.36 18.45 -2.97
CA GLN A 101 -7.56 18.59 -1.74
C GLN A 101 -7.38 17.23 -1.02
N VAL A 102 -8.45 16.43 -0.93
CA VAL A 102 -8.40 15.08 -0.32
C VAL A 102 -7.35 14.21 -1.01
N PHE A 103 -7.30 14.24 -2.34
CA PHE A 103 -6.31 13.47 -3.09
C PHE A 103 -4.89 14.02 -2.88
N HIS A 104 -4.70 15.33 -2.93
CA HIS A 104 -3.39 15.93 -2.66
C HIS A 104 -2.86 15.65 -1.25
N GLU A 105 -3.71 15.79 -0.24
CA GLU A 105 -3.31 15.70 1.16
C GLU A 105 -3.10 14.26 1.61
N PHE A 106 -4.02 13.37 1.25
CA PHE A 106 -4.01 12.01 1.79
C PHE A 106 -3.55 10.95 0.79
N VAL A 107 -3.50 11.26 -0.51
CA VAL A 107 -2.98 10.30 -1.51
C VAL A 107 -1.59 10.71 -1.97
N TRP A 108 -1.45 11.83 -2.68
CA TRP A 108 -0.15 12.24 -3.25
C TRP A 108 0.95 12.41 -2.18
N ARG A 109 0.60 12.91 -0.99
CA ARG A 109 1.57 13.16 0.09
C ARG A 109 1.77 11.98 1.04
N ALA A 110 0.81 11.06 1.13
CA ALA A 110 0.80 10.03 2.18
C ALA A 110 0.86 8.58 1.68
N ALA A 111 0.26 8.25 0.53
CA ALA A 111 0.31 6.90 -0.02
C ALA A 111 1.72 6.54 -0.52
N ASP A 112 2.06 5.26 -0.48
CA ASP A 112 3.34 4.74 -0.97
C ASP A 112 3.26 4.35 -2.46
N ALA A 113 2.10 3.88 -2.93
CA ALA A 113 1.87 3.56 -4.34
C ALA A 113 0.40 3.69 -4.74
N LEU A 114 0.17 3.79 -6.05
CA LEU A 114 -1.14 3.80 -6.68
C LEU A 114 -1.25 2.74 -7.76
N LEU A 115 -2.47 2.30 -8.02
CA LEU A 115 -2.83 1.55 -9.23
C LEU A 115 -4.08 2.17 -9.84
N PHE A 116 -3.90 2.83 -10.97
CA PHE A 116 -5.00 3.35 -11.78
C PHE A 116 -5.54 2.23 -12.66
N MET A 117 -6.77 1.79 -12.39
CA MET A 117 -7.36 0.65 -13.09
C MET A 117 -7.59 0.94 -14.58
N GLU A 118 -7.40 -0.07 -15.42
CA GLU A 118 -7.90 -0.05 -16.79
C GLU A 118 -9.42 -0.23 -16.79
N GLY A 119 -10.14 0.73 -17.36
CA GLY A 119 -11.60 0.74 -17.36
C GLY A 119 -12.22 1.20 -16.03
N ARG A 120 -13.56 1.21 -15.97
CA ARG A 120 -14.31 1.61 -14.77
C ARG A 120 -14.93 0.42 -14.08
N LEU A 121 -14.85 0.44 -12.75
CA LEU A 121 -15.37 -0.61 -11.89
C LEU A 121 -16.89 -0.78 -12.04
N HIS A 122 -17.37 -2.02 -12.04
CA HIS A 122 -18.78 -2.31 -11.74
C HIS A 122 -18.87 -2.77 -10.29
N PHE A 123 -19.40 -1.91 -9.42
CA PHE A 123 -19.70 -2.27 -8.04
C PHE A 123 -20.86 -3.27 -7.97
N HIS A 124 -21.06 -3.88 -6.80
CA HIS A 124 -22.23 -4.70 -6.50
C HIS A 124 -23.13 -3.97 -5.50
N ASN A 125 -24.42 -4.23 -5.52
CA ASN A 125 -25.32 -3.71 -4.49
C ASN A 125 -25.26 -4.57 -3.21
N ALA A 126 -26.02 -4.21 -2.17
CA ALA A 126 -26.09 -4.97 -0.91
C ALA A 126 -26.49 -6.45 -1.09
N ALA A 127 -27.26 -6.77 -2.14
CA ALA A 127 -27.64 -8.15 -2.49
C ALA A 127 -26.53 -8.92 -3.22
N GLY A 128 -25.37 -8.30 -3.48
CA GLY A 128 -24.27 -8.92 -4.21
C GLY A 128 -24.48 -8.95 -5.72
N THR A 129 -25.47 -8.24 -6.25
CA THR A 129 -25.74 -8.17 -7.69
C THR A 129 -24.88 -7.09 -8.34
N ARG A 130 -24.17 -7.45 -9.41
CA ARG A 130 -23.31 -6.53 -10.16
C ARG A 130 -24.16 -5.41 -10.78
N ALA A 131 -23.72 -4.16 -10.60
CA ALA A 131 -24.35 -3.01 -11.20
C ALA A 131 -24.35 -3.10 -12.74
N LYS A 132 -25.48 -2.74 -13.36
CA LYS A 132 -25.60 -2.69 -14.83
C LYS A 132 -24.64 -1.65 -15.43
N ALA A 133 -24.59 -0.46 -14.83
CA ALA A 133 -23.65 0.59 -15.19
C ALA A 133 -22.33 0.43 -14.42
N ASN A 134 -21.24 0.93 -15.00
CA ASN A 134 -19.97 1.10 -14.30
C ASN A 134 -20.00 2.36 -13.43
N ALA A 135 -18.96 2.54 -12.62
CA ALA A 135 -18.77 3.70 -11.76
C ALA A 135 -18.81 5.01 -12.54
N GLY A 136 -19.42 6.04 -11.95
CA GLY A 136 -19.51 7.38 -12.55
C GLY A 136 -18.16 8.07 -12.75
N ALA A 137 -17.08 7.57 -12.14
CA ALA A 137 -15.73 8.10 -12.23
C ALA A 137 -14.68 6.96 -12.28
N PRO A 138 -13.46 7.23 -12.78
CA PRO A 138 -12.35 6.28 -12.72
C PRO A 138 -11.99 5.96 -11.27
N SER A 139 -11.54 4.73 -11.01
CA SER A 139 -11.14 4.26 -9.68
C SER A 139 -9.63 4.12 -9.59
N VAL A 140 -9.08 4.31 -8.39
CA VAL A 140 -7.67 4.11 -8.07
C VAL A 140 -7.54 3.39 -6.74
N PHE A 141 -6.64 2.41 -6.69
CA PHE A 141 -6.18 1.84 -5.44
C PHE A 141 -5.01 2.66 -4.90
N CYS A 142 -5.05 2.99 -3.62
CA CYS A 142 -4.01 3.71 -2.90
C CYS A 142 -3.45 2.80 -1.81
N ALA A 143 -2.19 2.39 -1.95
CA ALA A 143 -1.49 1.59 -0.96
C ALA A 143 -0.77 2.48 0.05
N TYR A 144 -0.90 2.15 1.33
CA TYR A 144 -0.19 2.79 2.44
C TYR A 144 0.63 1.73 3.15
N GLY A 145 1.94 1.94 3.22
CA GLY A 145 2.92 0.95 3.65
C GLY A 145 3.57 0.21 2.48
N ALA A 146 4.83 -0.18 2.67
CA ALA A 146 5.63 -0.86 1.64
C ALA A 146 5.05 -2.23 1.26
N ASP A 147 4.59 -2.99 2.26
CA ASP A 147 4.01 -4.32 2.03
C ASP A 147 2.73 -4.24 1.18
N ASP A 148 1.92 -3.20 1.35
CA ASP A 148 0.73 -2.96 0.54
C ASP A 148 1.06 -2.46 -0.87
N ALA A 149 2.12 -1.66 -1.01
CA ALA A 149 2.62 -1.26 -2.33
C ALA A 149 3.10 -2.47 -3.14
N ASP A 150 3.86 -3.38 -2.51
CA ASP A 150 4.33 -4.63 -3.15
C ASP A 150 3.16 -5.54 -3.55
N ARG A 151 2.17 -5.70 -2.65
CA ARG A 151 0.94 -6.46 -2.95
C ARG A 151 0.16 -5.85 -4.11
N LEU A 152 0.05 -4.53 -4.13
CA LEU A 152 -0.67 -3.82 -5.19
C LEU A 152 0.05 -3.98 -6.54
N ALA A 153 1.38 -3.89 -6.57
CA ALA A 153 2.19 -4.12 -7.76
C ALA A 153 2.07 -5.57 -8.28
N ALA A 154 1.99 -6.55 -7.37
CA ALA A 154 1.88 -7.97 -7.71
C ALA A 154 0.44 -8.46 -7.96
N SER A 155 -0.57 -7.58 -7.80
CA SER A 155 -1.98 -7.98 -7.81
C SER A 155 -2.50 -8.53 -9.14
N GLY A 156 -1.84 -8.19 -10.25
CA GLY A 156 -2.31 -8.55 -11.60
C GLY A 156 -3.59 -7.83 -12.03
N ILE A 157 -4.07 -6.85 -11.25
CA ILE A 157 -5.21 -6.00 -11.63
C ILE A 157 -4.78 -5.16 -12.85
N PRO A 158 -5.49 -5.20 -13.99
CA PRO A 158 -5.16 -4.41 -15.17
C PRO A 158 -5.17 -2.91 -14.86
N GLY A 159 -4.10 -2.21 -15.23
CA GLY A 159 -3.94 -0.79 -14.94
C GLY A 159 -2.50 -0.30 -15.00
N ALA A 160 -2.31 0.95 -14.62
CA ALA A 160 -1.01 1.60 -14.49
C ALA A 160 -0.62 1.71 -13.01
N PHE A 161 0.44 1.00 -12.62
CA PHE A 161 1.03 1.10 -11.29
C PHE A 161 1.95 2.32 -11.20
N VAL A 162 1.79 3.13 -10.16
CA VAL A 162 2.57 4.35 -9.94
C VAL A 162 3.16 4.31 -8.52
N PRO A 163 4.46 4.04 -8.37
CA PRO A 163 5.13 4.17 -7.08
C PRO A 163 5.27 5.67 -6.73
N LEU A 164 4.74 6.10 -5.59
CA LEU A 164 4.79 7.51 -5.16
C LEU A 164 5.94 7.78 -4.22
N ARG A 165 6.17 6.85 -3.31
CA ARG A 165 7.35 6.85 -2.46
C ARG A 165 8.31 5.88 -3.12
N LEU A 166 9.18 6.44 -3.97
CA LEU A 166 10.41 5.77 -4.35
C LEU A 166 11.22 5.54 -3.07
N ARG A 167 10.93 4.47 -2.34
CA ARG A 167 11.83 4.04 -1.26
C ARG A 167 13.13 3.42 -1.82
N SER A 168 13.24 3.23 -3.14
CA SER A 168 14.43 2.60 -3.74
C SER A 168 14.44 2.49 -5.27
N LEU A 169 13.48 3.06 -6.00
CA LEU A 169 13.21 2.59 -7.37
C LEU A 169 14.16 3.10 -8.45
N ILE A 170 15.09 4.00 -8.15
CA ILE A 170 16.18 4.37 -9.05
C ILE A 170 17.39 4.53 -8.15
N PHE A 171 18.45 3.79 -8.43
CA PHE A 171 19.76 3.95 -7.81
C PHE A 171 20.07 5.43 -7.49
N GLY A 172 20.40 5.70 -6.23
CA GLY A 172 21.03 6.95 -5.83
C GLY A 172 20.06 8.06 -5.40
N PHE A 173 19.57 8.01 -4.17
CA PHE A 173 19.88 9.04 -3.18
C PHE A 173 19.67 8.45 -1.79
N ALA A 174 20.71 8.54 -0.99
CA ALA A 174 20.72 8.18 0.42
C ALA A 174 19.52 8.81 1.15
N SER A 175 18.54 8.00 1.55
CA SER A 175 17.71 8.38 2.69
C SER A 175 18.51 8.01 3.93
N VAL A 176 19.03 8.99 4.66
CA VAL A 176 19.80 8.78 5.90
C VAL A 176 19.12 7.69 6.75
N GLY A 177 19.78 6.54 6.87
CA GLY A 177 19.38 5.46 7.77
C GLY A 177 18.49 4.36 7.16
N SER A 178 18.66 3.92 5.92
CA SER A 178 18.16 2.60 5.47
C SER A 178 19.14 1.46 5.81
N TRP A 179 18.73 0.19 5.79
CA TRP A 179 19.68 -0.94 5.98
C TRP A 179 20.59 -1.14 4.77
N VAL A 180 20.12 -0.77 3.58
CA VAL A 180 20.91 -0.77 2.34
C VAL A 180 22.07 0.23 2.48
N ASP A 181 21.82 1.42 2.99
CA ASP A 181 22.88 2.43 3.18
C ASP A 181 23.95 1.98 4.19
N GLU A 182 23.53 1.38 5.30
CA GLU A 182 24.49 0.89 6.30
C GLU A 182 25.37 -0.23 5.73
N VAL A 183 24.79 -1.16 4.95
CA VAL A 183 25.56 -2.21 4.26
C VAL A 183 26.47 -1.61 3.16
N LEU A 184 25.96 -0.67 2.36
CA LEU A 184 26.74 0.01 1.33
C LEU A 184 27.92 0.78 1.91
N LYS A 185 27.74 1.51 3.03
CA LYS A 185 28.83 2.21 3.73
C LYS A 185 29.94 1.25 4.15
N VAL A 186 29.58 0.07 4.66
CA VAL A 186 30.58 -0.95 5.04
C VAL A 186 31.31 -1.47 3.81
N MET A 187 30.60 -1.81 2.74
CA MET A 187 31.22 -2.30 1.50
C MET A 187 32.09 -1.25 0.81
N GLN A 188 31.65 0.01 0.76
CA GLN A 188 32.41 1.13 0.21
C GLN A 188 33.70 1.39 1.00
N ARG A 189 33.65 1.28 2.34
CA ARG A 189 34.85 1.40 3.20
C ARG A 189 35.80 0.23 2.99
N ALA A 190 35.30 -0.97 2.74
CA ALA A 190 36.11 -2.14 2.45
C ALA A 190 36.78 -2.07 1.06
N GLY A 191 36.15 -1.36 0.10
CA GLY A 191 36.68 -1.20 -1.26
C GLY A 191 36.73 -2.50 -2.08
N ALA A 192 36.11 -3.57 -1.59
CA ALA A 192 36.10 -4.90 -2.20
C ALA A 192 34.86 -5.69 -1.72
N ALA A 193 34.67 -6.90 -2.27
CA ALA A 193 33.65 -7.84 -1.79
C ALA A 193 33.85 -8.17 -0.31
N VAL A 194 32.76 -8.29 0.44
CA VAL A 194 32.75 -8.43 1.90
C VAL A 194 32.07 -9.72 2.31
N ARG A 195 32.65 -10.46 3.28
CA ARG A 195 31.97 -11.63 3.86
C ARG A 195 30.82 -11.20 4.76
N LEU A 196 29.77 -12.01 4.80
CA LEU A 196 28.60 -11.76 5.65
C LEU A 196 28.97 -11.56 7.14
N ASP A 197 29.97 -12.29 7.63
CA ASP A 197 30.43 -12.15 9.02
C ASP A 197 31.18 -10.83 9.28
N ASP A 198 31.88 -10.30 8.28
CA ASP A 198 32.52 -8.98 8.35
C ASP A 198 31.46 -7.87 8.34
N LEU A 199 30.40 -8.02 7.54
CA LEU A 199 29.24 -7.13 7.58
C LEU A 199 28.58 -7.14 8.96
N TYR A 200 28.43 -8.31 9.58
CA TYR A 200 27.89 -8.37 10.94
C TYR A 200 28.80 -7.67 11.94
N ARG A 201 30.12 -7.91 11.90
CA ARG A 201 31.04 -7.25 12.82
C ARG A 201 31.00 -5.73 12.66
N ALA A 202 31.02 -5.23 11.43
CA ALA A 202 30.98 -3.80 11.15
C ALA A 202 29.65 -3.12 11.54
N LEU A 203 28.54 -3.86 11.51
CA LEU A 203 27.22 -3.33 11.83
C LEU A 203 26.80 -3.56 13.29
N ALA A 204 27.53 -4.34 14.08
CA ALA A 204 27.12 -4.71 15.44
C ALA A 204 26.91 -3.48 16.35
N GLU A 205 27.74 -2.46 16.19
CA GLU A 205 27.70 -1.20 16.97
C GLU A 205 26.89 -0.09 16.29
N ASN A 206 26.15 -0.42 15.22
CA ASN A 206 25.29 0.55 14.56
C ASN A 206 24.05 0.85 15.44
N PRO A 207 23.62 2.12 15.59
CA PRO A 207 22.41 2.46 16.34
C PRO A 207 21.15 1.70 15.93
N LYS A 208 21.09 1.21 14.68
CA LYS A 208 19.98 0.39 14.16
C LYS A 208 20.08 -1.06 14.58
N SER A 209 21.27 -1.58 14.82
CA SER A 209 21.51 -2.92 15.35
C SER A 209 21.19 -2.98 16.83
N GLU A 210 21.54 -1.95 17.60
CA GLU A 210 21.19 -1.84 19.02
C GLU A 210 19.68 -1.91 19.27
N ARG A 211 18.90 -1.28 18.38
CA ARG A 211 17.43 -1.19 18.49
C ARG A 211 16.68 -2.37 17.89
N ASN A 212 17.36 -3.30 17.21
CA ASN A 212 16.71 -4.41 16.50
C ASN A 212 17.40 -5.74 16.82
N PRO A 213 16.85 -6.60 17.69
CA PRO A 213 17.48 -7.87 18.06
C PRO A 213 17.64 -8.85 16.87
N ASN A 214 16.85 -8.67 15.80
CA ASN A 214 16.88 -9.50 14.59
C ASN A 214 17.66 -8.85 13.43
N TRP A 215 18.50 -7.86 13.71
CA TRP A 215 19.18 -7.07 12.69
C TRP A 215 20.03 -7.90 11.72
N LYS A 216 20.64 -9.01 12.16
CA LYS A 216 21.39 -9.92 11.29
C LYS A 216 20.51 -10.55 10.20
N ALA A 217 19.26 -10.91 10.55
CA ALA A 217 18.30 -11.38 9.57
C ALA A 217 17.91 -10.26 8.60
N LYS A 218 17.83 -9.02 9.08
CA LYS A 218 17.56 -7.84 8.25
C LYS A 218 18.70 -7.58 7.26
N VAL A 219 19.96 -7.71 7.67
CA VAL A 219 21.13 -7.63 6.79
C VAL A 219 21.07 -8.70 5.69
N ARG A 220 20.75 -9.96 6.02
CA ARG A 220 20.59 -11.02 5.00
C ARG A 220 19.48 -10.71 4.01
N GLN A 221 18.33 -10.25 4.50
CA GLN A 221 17.21 -9.83 3.64
C GLN A 221 17.62 -8.67 2.73
N THR A 222 18.37 -7.70 3.26
CA THR A 222 18.91 -6.56 2.51
C THR A 222 19.88 -7.00 1.43
N LEU A 223 20.77 -7.95 1.70
CA LEU A 223 21.68 -8.50 0.69
C LEU A 223 20.93 -9.22 -0.42
N GLN A 224 19.90 -10.00 -0.08
CA GLN A 224 19.12 -10.78 -1.05
C GLN A 224 18.20 -9.95 -1.94
N ARG A 225 17.69 -8.82 -1.43
CA ARG A 225 16.69 -7.98 -2.11
C ARG A 225 17.25 -6.65 -2.61
N GLY A 226 18.46 -6.30 -2.18
CA GLY A 226 19.11 -5.03 -2.48
C GLY A 226 20.03 -5.11 -3.71
N PRO A 227 20.80 -4.05 -3.98
CA PRO A 227 21.72 -3.97 -5.12
C PRO A 227 23.03 -4.75 -4.86
N PHE A 228 22.92 -5.96 -4.33
CA PHE A 228 24.05 -6.80 -3.97
C PHE A 228 23.95 -8.14 -4.67
N GLU A 229 25.10 -8.74 -4.95
CA GLU A 229 25.17 -10.07 -5.54
C GLU A 229 26.11 -10.97 -4.75
N PRO A 230 25.77 -12.27 -4.61
CA PRO A 230 26.62 -13.23 -3.94
C PRO A 230 27.75 -13.67 -4.88
N LEU A 231 28.96 -13.76 -4.36
CA LEU A 231 30.12 -14.36 -5.06
C LEU A 231 30.38 -15.82 -4.65
N GLY A 232 29.55 -16.37 -3.77
CA GLY A 232 29.74 -17.70 -3.18
C GLY A 232 30.32 -17.63 -1.76
N GLU A 233 30.18 -18.73 -1.00
CA GLU A 233 30.75 -18.89 0.36
C GLU A 233 30.44 -17.77 1.37
N GLY A 234 29.29 -17.11 1.20
CA GLY A 234 28.86 -15.99 2.05
C GLY A 234 29.58 -14.66 1.76
N VAL A 235 30.27 -14.55 0.62
CA VAL A 235 30.87 -13.31 0.11
C VAL A 235 29.85 -12.56 -0.74
N TRP A 236 29.77 -11.25 -0.55
CA TRP A 236 28.84 -10.37 -1.25
C TRP A 236 29.55 -9.14 -1.79
N GLN A 237 29.11 -8.65 -2.94
CA GLN A 237 29.55 -7.37 -3.50
C GLN A 237 28.36 -6.51 -3.93
N VAL A 238 28.62 -5.25 -4.22
CA VAL A 238 27.64 -4.39 -4.91
C VAL A 238 27.56 -4.87 -6.36
N ALA A 239 26.34 -5.13 -6.86
CA ALA A 239 26.17 -5.67 -8.20
C ALA A 239 26.68 -4.66 -9.26
N GLU A 240 27.56 -5.12 -10.15
CA GLU A 240 28.04 -4.31 -11.27
C GLU A 240 26.95 -4.24 -12.36
N GLY A 241 26.27 -3.09 -12.45
CA GLY A 241 25.42 -2.76 -13.59
C GLY A 241 23.99 -3.30 -13.56
N ARG A 242 23.11 -2.63 -12.81
CA ARG A 242 21.68 -2.48 -13.16
C ARG A 242 21.14 -1.09 -12.83
N LEU A 243 21.86 -0.06 -13.22
CA LEU A 243 21.26 1.25 -13.46
C LEU A 243 20.53 1.19 -14.81
N LEU A 244 19.25 0.76 -14.78
CA LEU A 244 18.26 1.03 -15.83
C LEU A 244 16.99 1.53 -15.16
#